data_AF-A0A4R2HJ04-F1
#
_entry.id   AF-A0A4R2HJ04-F1
#
_cell.length_a   1.000
_cell.length_b   1.000
_cell.length_c   1.000
_cell.angle_alpha   90.00
_cell.angle_beta   90.00
_cell.angle_gamma   90.00
#
_symmetry.space_group_name_H-M   'P 1'
#
loop_
_entity.id
_entity.type
_entity.pdbx_description
1 polymer ?
#
loop_
_entity_poly.entity_id
_entity_poly.type
_entity_poly.pdbx_seq_one_letter_code
_entity_poly.pdbx_strand_id
1 'polypeptide(L)' 'MEAYKFKTKVSENGTIVVPDGFDVKNKEVEVIILDEVVSFPKKMTGAEFVEKFAGVIQNIDADKAKWAYLKEKHNL' A
#
# COMPACT_ATOMS: atom_id res chain seq x y z
N MET A 1 -11.07 -14.25 26.89
CA MET A 1 -9.75 -13.84 26.36
C MET A 1 -10.02 -12.74 25.36
N GLU A 2 -9.43 -11.56 25.56
CA GLU A 2 -9.56 -10.43 24.65
C GLU A 2 -8.28 -10.31 23.82
N ALA A 3 -8.43 -10.11 22.51
CA ALA A 3 -7.30 -9.98 21.61
C ALA A 3 -7.18 -8.53 21.16
N TYR A 4 -6.00 -7.95 21.34
CA TYR A 4 -5.69 -6.59 20.94
C TYR A 4 -4.68 -6.60 19.80
N LYS A 5 -4.96 -5.86 18.72
CA LYS A 5 -4.06 -5.69 17.59
C LYS A 5 -3.66 -4.24 17.48
N PHE A 6 -2.37 -3.95 17.58
CA PHE A 6 -1.80 -2.64 17.32
C PHE A 6 -0.57 -2.78 16.41
N LYS A 7 -0.35 -1.78 15.54
CA LYS A 7 0.87 -1.71 14.72
C LYS A 7 1.93 -0.93 15.51
N THR A 8 3.11 -1.50 15.64
CA THR A 8 4.25 -0.88 16.32
C THR A 8 5.56 -1.34 15.69
N LYS A 9 6.63 -0.60 15.96
CA LYS A 9 7.98 -0.97 15.54
C LYS A 9 8.72 -1.53 16.74
N VAL A 10 9.42 -2.65 16.54
CA VAL A 10 10.37 -3.16 17.54
C VAL A 10 11.56 -2.20 17.61
N SER A 11 11.86 -1.70 18.81
CA SER A 11 13.03 -0.84 19.02
C SER A 11 14.34 -1.61 18.80
N GLU A 12 15.46 -0.90 18.62
CA GLU A 12 16.78 -1.53 18.45
C GLU A 12 17.17 -2.43 19.63
N ASN A 13 16.65 -2.11 20.81
CA ASN A 13 16.87 -2.88 22.04
C ASN A 13 15.88 -4.05 22.20
N GLY A 14 15.09 -4.37 21.16
CA GLY A 14 14.12 -5.47 21.20
C GLY A 14 12.88 -5.21 22.05
N THR A 15 12.66 -3.97 22.50
CA THR A 15 11.51 -3.61 23.34
C THR A 15 10.31 -3.22 22.46
N ILE A 16 9.13 -3.70 22.81
CA ILE A 16 7.82 -3.32 22.24
C ILE A 16 7.05 -2.50 23.29
N VAL A 17 6.60 -1.31 22.91
CA VAL A 17 5.81 -0.45 23.80
C VAL A 17 4.32 -0.72 23.57
N VAL A 18 3.63 -1.20 24.60
CA VAL A 18 2.18 -1.40 24.59
C VAL A 18 1.51 -0.08 24.98
N PRO A 19 0.57 0.46 24.17
CA PRO A 19 -0.17 1.67 24.49
C PRO A 19 -0.96 1.58 25.80
N ASP A 20 -1.06 2.70 26.55
CA ASP A 20 -1.77 2.79 27.82
C ASP A 20 -3.29 2.50 27.75
N GLY A 21 -3.87 2.47 26.55
CA GLY A 21 -5.28 2.14 26.33
C GLY A 21 -5.63 0.66 26.51
N PHE A 22 -4.63 -0.20 26.70
CA PHE A 22 -4.83 -1.62 26.97
C PHE A 22 -4.73 -1.90 28.46
N ASP A 23 -5.78 -2.47 29.05
CA ASP A 23 -5.78 -2.92 30.46
C ASP A 23 -5.04 -4.26 30.62
N VAL A 24 -3.74 -4.24 30.31
CA VAL A 24 -2.85 -5.41 30.35
C VAL A 24 -1.71 -5.26 31.35
N LYS A 25 -1.73 -4.19 32.17
CA LYS A 25 -0.76 -3.96 33.24
C LYS A 25 -0.85 -5.08 34.29
N ASN A 26 0.28 -5.67 34.64
CA ASN A 26 0.40 -6.79 35.60
C ASN A 26 -0.39 -8.06 35.22
N LYS A 27 -0.67 -8.28 33.93
CA LYS A 27 -1.33 -9.49 33.44
C LYS A 27 -0.37 -10.29 32.56
N GLU A 28 -0.49 -11.62 32.59
CA GLU A 28 0.17 -12.48 31.60
C GLU A 28 -0.53 -12.35 30.26
N VAL A 29 0.24 -12.11 29.20
CA VAL A 29 -0.26 -11.88 27.84
C VAL A 29 0.52 -12.70 26.83
N GLU A 30 -0.17 -13.17 25.80
CA GLU A 30 0.45 -13.80 24.63
C GLU A 30 0.70 -12.72 23.57
N VAL A 31 1.92 -12.70 22.99
CA VAL A 31 2.31 -11.72 21.97
C VAL A 31 2.59 -12.43 20.66
N ILE A 32 1.84 -12.09 19.61
CA ILE A 32 2.07 -12.59 18.25
C ILE A 32 2.73 -11.48 17.43
N ILE A 33 3.98 -11.70 17.01
CA ILE A 33 4.73 -10.76 16.17
C ILE A 33 4.59 -11.19 14.72
N LEU A 34 4.03 -10.31 13.89
CA LEU A 34 3.95 -10.48 12.44
C LEU A 34 4.91 -9.48 11.78
N ASP A 35 5.92 -10.00 11.11
CA ASP A 35 6.82 -9.17 10.30
C ASP A 35 6.10 -8.78 9.00
N GLU A 36 5.58 -7.54 8.97
CA GLU A 36 5.02 -6.96 7.75
C GLU A 36 6.21 -6.52 6.90
N VAL A 37 6.69 -7.41 6.02
CA VAL A 37 7.68 -7.07 4.99
C VAL A 37 7.04 -5.99 4.13
N VAL A 38 7.34 -4.72 4.44
CA VAL A 38 6.86 -3.59 3.68
C VAL A 38 7.59 -3.67 2.33
N SER A 39 6.96 -4.34 1.38
CA SER A 39 7.30 -4.24 -0.02
C SER A 39 7.10 -2.78 -0.38
N PHE A 40 8.19 -2.00 -0.29
CA PHE A 40 8.18 -0.67 -0.85
C PHE A 40 7.86 -0.87 -2.34
N PRO A 41 6.76 -0.30 -2.85
CA PRO A 41 6.48 -0.40 -4.28
C PRO A 41 7.72 0.16 -4.98
N LYS A 42 8.44 -0.73 -5.69
CA LYS A 42 9.63 -0.36 -6.45
C LYS A 42 9.22 0.83 -7.30
N LYS A 43 9.87 2.00 -7.09
CA LYS A 43 9.61 3.18 -7.91
C LYS A 43 9.91 2.78 -9.35
N MET A 44 8.86 2.57 -10.13
CA MET A 44 8.98 2.21 -11.53
C MET A 44 9.56 3.43 -12.25
N THR A 45 10.69 3.23 -12.93
CA THR A 45 11.27 4.27 -13.77
C THR A 45 10.38 4.52 -14.98
N GLY A 46 10.50 5.70 -15.60
CA GLY A 46 9.76 6.01 -16.84
C GLY A 46 10.03 5.01 -17.96
N ALA A 47 11.25 4.46 -18.02
CA ALA A 47 11.62 3.39 -18.96
C ALA A 47 10.85 2.09 -18.69
N GLU A 48 10.84 1.62 -17.44
CA GLU A 48 10.09 0.42 -17.03
C GLU A 48 8.58 0.57 -17.26
N PHE A 49 8.04 1.79 -17.13
CA PHE A 49 6.65 2.09 -17.46
C PHE A 49 6.40 1.97 -18.96
N VAL A 50 7.23 2.61 -19.80
CA VAL A 50 7.09 2.54 -21.26
C VAL A 50 7.22 1.10 -21.73
N GLU A 51 8.19 0.32 -21.25
CA GLU A 51 8.32 -1.09 -21.61
C GLU A 51 7.07 -1.92 -21.22
N LYS A 52 6.56 -1.72 -20.00
CA LYS A 52 5.40 -2.46 -19.52
C LYS A 52 4.10 -2.11 -20.26
N PHE A 53 3.95 -0.86 -20.69
CA PHE A 53 2.71 -0.34 -21.27
C PHE A 53 2.80 -0.07 -22.77
N ALA A 54 3.96 -0.20 -23.41
CA ALA A 54 4.16 0.00 -24.85
C ALA A 54 3.21 -0.88 -25.69
N GLY A 55 3.05 -2.16 -25.33
CA GLY A 55 2.15 -3.07 -26.05
C GLY A 55 0.67 -2.70 -25.91
N VAL A 56 0.29 -2.02 -24.84
CA VAL A 56 -1.08 -1.52 -24.63
C VAL A 56 -1.29 -0.23 -25.41
N ILE A 57 -0.31 0.68 -25.38
CA ILE A 57 -0.40 2.01 -26.02
C ILE A 57 -0.30 1.90 -27.55
N GLN A 58 0.45 0.93 -28.10
CA GLN A 58 0.56 0.74 -29.55
C GLN A 58 -0.77 0.42 -30.25
N ASN A 59 -1.74 -0.16 -29.53
CA ASN A 59 -3.06 -0.48 -30.08
C ASN A 59 -4.12 0.58 -29.74
N ILE A 60 -3.74 1.67 -29.08
CA ILE A 60 -4.66 2.76 -28.75
C ILE A 60 -4.41 3.89 -29.76
N ASP A 61 -5.41 4.12 -30.60
CA ASP A 61 -5.51 5.35 -31.38
C ASP A 61 -5.74 6.52 -30.40
N ALA A 62 -4.65 7.24 -30.12
CA ALA A 62 -4.65 8.32 -29.13
C ALA A 62 -5.63 9.44 -29.48
N ASP A 63 -5.81 9.73 -30.78
CA ASP A 63 -6.74 10.74 -31.26
C ASP A 63 -8.19 10.29 -31.06
N LYS A 64 -8.51 9.02 -31.34
CA LYS A 64 -9.84 8.46 -31.09
C LYS A 64 -10.18 8.41 -29.60
N ALA A 65 -9.23 8.01 -28.76
CA ALA A 65 -9.41 7.97 -27.30
C ALA A 65 -9.60 9.38 -26.72
N LYS A 66 -8.81 10.35 -27.17
CA LYS A 66 -8.95 11.76 -26.78
C LYS A 66 -10.27 12.34 -27.25
N TRP A 67 -10.70 12.05 -28.47
CA TRP A 67 -11.97 12.52 -29.00
C TRP A 67 -13.17 11.95 -28.22
N ALA A 68 -13.16 10.64 -27.91
CA ALA A 68 -14.19 10.01 -27.08
C ALA A 68 -14.27 10.63 -25.68
N TYR A 69 -13.12 10.88 -25.03
CA TYR A 69 -13.07 11.56 -23.73
C TYR A 69 -13.63 12.98 -23.79
N LEU A 70 -13.25 13.76 -24.81
CA LEU A 70 -13.75 15.12 -24.98
C LEU A 70 -15.25 15.14 -25.29
N LYS A 71 -15.74 14.19 -26.09
CA LYS A 71 -17.16 14.04 -26.41
C LYS A 71 -17.98 13.75 -25.15
N GLU A 72 -17.55 12.80 -24.33
CA GLU A 72 -18.20 12.46 -23.06
C GLU A 72 -18.15 13.63 -22.07
N LYS A 73 -17.00 14.27 -21.93
CA LYS A 73 -16.81 15.40 -20.98
C LYS A 73 -17.63 16.63 -21.36
N HIS A 74 -17.76 16.92 -22.64
CA HIS A 74 -18.46 18.10 -23.14
C HIS A 74 -19.87 17.80 -23.66
N ASN A 75 -20.35 16.56 -23.50
CA ASN A 75 -21.68 16.09 -23.87
C ASN A 75 -22.07 16.46 -25.33
N LEU A 76 -21.09 16.33 -26.25
CA LEU A 76 -21.21 16.60 -27.69
C LEU A 76 -21.89 15.47 -28.45
#